data_AF-A0A7J2QZW2-F1
#
_entry.id   AF-A0A7J2QZW2-F1
#
_cell.length_a   1.000
_cell.length_b   1.000
_cell.length_c   1.000
_cell.angle_alpha   90.00
_cell.angle_beta   90.00
_cell.angle_gamma   90.00
#
_symmetry.space_group_name_H-M   'P 1'
#
loop_
_entity.id
_entity.type
_entity.pdbx_description
1 polymer ?
#
loop_
_entity_poly.entity_id
_entity_poly.type
_entity_poly.pdbx_seq_one_letter_code
_entity_poly.pdbx_strand_id
1 'polypeptide(L)'
;MDNRQHINQCNYNESVINWCRSNNFPFNDWIIIVTFYTALHKLDFWLHSNTGLIDREITEYFNPRGKKFTGHGARNKNIINEFGTVAPYYIDLYRECRRVRYKQFSLNKITSADLNKYINIWFNVIKNFTP
;
A
#
# COMPACT_ATOMS: atom_id res chain seq x y z
N MET A 1 -0.47 -15.09 5.92
CA MET A 1 0.89 -14.80 5.45
C MET A 1 1.77 -14.74 6.70
N ASP A 2 2.92 -15.41 6.69
CA ASP A 2 3.93 -15.24 7.76
C ASP A 2 4.44 -13.79 7.71
N ASN A 3 4.76 -13.18 8.85
CA ASN A 3 5.30 -11.82 8.89
C ASN A 3 6.56 -11.67 8.00
N ARG A 4 7.37 -12.72 7.89
CA ARG A 4 8.52 -12.77 6.97
C ARG A 4 8.14 -12.72 5.49
N GLN A 5 6.97 -13.25 5.11
CA GLN A 5 6.50 -13.17 3.73
C GLN A 5 6.10 -11.74 3.35
N HIS A 6 5.59 -10.94 4.31
CA HIS A 6 5.32 -9.52 4.07
C HIS A 6 6.58 -8.75 3.69
N ILE A 7 7.65 -8.87 4.47
CA ILE A 7 8.89 -8.15 4.16
C ILE A 7 9.54 -8.64 2.86
N ASN A 8 9.48 -9.95 2.58
CA ASN A 8 9.97 -10.49 1.31
C ASN A 8 9.20 -9.94 0.11
N GLN A 9 7.87 -9.89 0.20
CA GLN A 9 7.03 -9.34 -0.86
C GLN A 9 7.25 -7.83 -1.03
N CYS A 10 7.45 -7.10 0.07
CA CYS A 10 7.84 -5.69 0.03
C CYS A 10 9.16 -5.49 -0.73
N ASN A 11 10.20 -6.25 -0.39
CA ASN A 11 11.51 -6.15 -1.03
C ASN A 11 11.49 -6.53 -2.51
N TYR A 12 10.74 -7.58 -2.86
CA TYR A 12 10.54 -7.98 -4.25
C TYR A 12 9.84 -6.87 -5.04
N ASN A 13 8.73 -6.35 -4.52
CA ASN A 13 7.97 -5.30 -5.20
C ASN A 13 8.80 -4.01 -5.36
N GLU A 14 9.60 -3.62 -4.36
CA GLU A 14 10.52 -2.49 -4.49
C GLU A 14 11.55 -2.71 -5.62
N SER A 15 12.09 -3.93 -5.73
CA SER A 15 13.02 -4.28 -6.81
C SER A 15 12.35 -4.15 -8.19
N VAL A 16 11.10 -4.60 -8.30
CA VAL A 16 10.28 -4.44 -9.51
C VAL A 16 10.06 -2.96 -9.85
N ILE A 17 9.71 -2.13 -8.86
CA ILE A 17 9.52 -0.68 -9.06
C ILE A 17 10.80 -0.03 -9.57
N ASN A 18 11.95 -0.34 -8.96
CA ASN A 18 13.25 0.17 -9.39
C ASN A 18 13.58 -0.26 -10.82
N TRP A 19 13.36 -1.53 -11.16
CA TRP A 19 13.56 -2.03 -12.51
C TRP A 19 12.68 -1.31 -13.53
N CYS A 20 11.39 -1.11 -13.23
CA CYS A 20 10.47 -0.40 -14.11
C CYS A 20 10.90 1.05 -14.37
N ARG A 21 11.41 1.74 -13.34
CA ARG A 21 11.94 3.11 -13.46
C ARG A 21 13.17 3.17 -14.36
N SER A 22 14.11 2.25 -14.19
CA SER A 22 15.36 2.24 -14.95
C SER A 22 15.18 1.81 -16.41
N ASN A 23 14.10 1.09 -16.74
CA ASN A 23 13.85 0.55 -18.08
C ASN A 23 12.75 1.29 -18.85
N ASN A 24 12.30 2.47 -18.38
CA ASN A 24 11.19 3.23 -18.99
C ASN A 24 9.95 2.36 -19.26
N PHE A 25 9.57 1.53 -18.30
CA PHE A 25 8.44 0.61 -18.44
C PHE A 25 7.15 1.39 -18.72
N PRO A 26 6.37 1.05 -19.76
CA PRO A 26 5.32 1.94 -20.28
C PRO A 26 4.02 1.92 -19.46
N PHE A 27 3.86 1.00 -18.51
CA PHE A 27 2.61 0.82 -17.76
C PHE A 27 2.66 1.50 -16.39
N ASN A 28 2.53 2.83 -16.39
CA ASN A 28 2.60 3.66 -15.18
C ASN A 28 1.52 3.29 -14.14
N ASP A 29 0.31 2.93 -14.59
CA ASP A 29 -0.79 2.46 -13.76
C ASP A 29 -0.43 1.17 -12.99
N TRP A 30 0.22 0.23 -13.66
CA TRP A 30 0.69 -0.99 -13.03
C TRP A 30 1.76 -0.72 -11.97
N ILE A 31 2.69 0.19 -12.24
CA ILE A 31 3.71 0.57 -11.26
C ILE A 31 3.06 1.21 -10.02
N ILE A 32 2.01 2.02 -10.17
CA ILE A 32 1.23 2.56 -9.04
C ILE A 32 0.61 1.43 -8.21
N ILE A 33 0.03 0.42 -8.87
CA ILE A 33 -0.54 -0.75 -8.18
C ILE A 33 0.52 -1.48 -7.37
N VAL A 34 1.69 -1.76 -7.95
CA VAL A 34 2.81 -2.42 -7.26
C VAL A 34 3.30 -1.54 -6.10
N THR A 35 3.38 -0.22 -6.27
CA THR A 35 3.76 0.74 -5.22
C THR A 35 2.81 0.67 -4.02
N PHE A 36 1.50 0.63 -4.26
CA PHE A 36 0.52 0.43 -3.19
C PHE A 36 0.72 -0.90 -2.46
N TYR A 37 0.87 -2.01 -3.19
CA TYR A 37 1.07 -3.32 -2.54
C TYR A 37 2.41 -3.39 -1.78
N THR A 38 3.44 -2.69 -2.23
CA THR A 38 4.70 -2.54 -1.50
C THR A 38 4.46 -1.87 -0.13
N ALA A 39 3.77 -0.72 -0.13
CA ALA A 39 3.41 -0.01 1.09
C ALA A 39 2.50 -0.86 2.00
N LEU A 40 1.54 -1.59 1.42
CA LEU A 40 0.68 -2.51 2.15
C LEU A 40 1.48 -3.57 2.88
N HIS A 41 2.40 -4.27 2.21
CA HIS A 41 3.16 -5.32 2.88
C HIS A 41 4.06 -4.77 3.98
N LYS A 42 4.66 -3.60 3.80
CA LYS A 42 5.45 -2.95 4.86
C LYS A 42 4.60 -2.58 6.08
N LEU A 43 3.43 -1.99 5.88
CA LEU A 43 2.57 -1.59 7.00
C LEU A 43 1.87 -2.79 7.65
N ASP A 44 1.51 -3.83 6.89
CA ASP A 44 1.03 -5.08 7.47
C ASP A 44 2.13 -5.71 8.34
N PHE A 45 3.39 -5.74 7.88
CA PHE A 45 4.52 -6.21 8.70
C PHE A 45 4.60 -5.47 10.04
N TRP A 46 4.49 -4.15 10.02
CA TRP A 46 4.49 -3.36 11.25
C TRP A 46 3.25 -3.58 12.12
N LEU A 47 2.06 -3.78 11.53
CA LEU A 47 0.87 -4.14 12.32
C LEU A 47 1.11 -5.47 13.05
N HIS A 48 1.55 -6.52 12.34
CA HIS A 48 1.90 -7.80 12.94
C HIS A 48 2.90 -7.62 14.10
N SER A 49 4.00 -6.90 13.86
CA SER A 49 5.08 -6.71 14.82
C SER A 49 4.70 -5.88 16.05
N ASN A 50 3.87 -4.85 15.89
CA ASN A 50 3.57 -3.90 16.97
C ASN A 50 2.34 -4.28 17.80
N THR A 51 1.37 -4.91 17.16
CA THR A 51 0.06 -5.18 17.78
C THR A 51 -0.16 -6.68 18.03
N GLY A 52 0.62 -7.54 17.37
CA GLY A 52 0.40 -8.98 17.38
C GLY A 52 -0.81 -9.43 16.54
N LEU A 53 -1.49 -8.52 15.84
CA LEU A 53 -2.62 -8.84 14.98
C LEU A 53 -2.19 -9.78 13.85
N ILE A 54 -2.97 -10.82 13.59
CA ILE A 54 -2.78 -11.69 12.42
C ILE A 54 -3.51 -11.13 11.19
N ASP A 55 -3.23 -11.66 9.99
CA ASP A 55 -3.80 -11.18 8.71
C ASP A 55 -5.33 -11.08 8.72
N ARG A 56 -5.96 -12.07 9.34
CA ARG A 56 -7.42 -12.09 9.49
C ARG A 56 -7.90 -10.87 10.27
N GLU A 57 -7.24 -10.54 11.36
CA GLU A 57 -7.61 -9.41 12.23
C GLU A 57 -7.22 -8.07 11.60
N ILE A 58 -6.12 -8.01 10.85
CA ILE A 58 -5.78 -6.85 10.02
C ILE A 58 -6.90 -6.57 9.00
N THR A 59 -7.53 -7.61 8.47
CA THR A 59 -8.58 -7.53 7.44
C THR A 59 -10.01 -7.64 7.95
N GLU A 60 -10.22 -7.73 9.27
CA GLU A 60 -11.53 -7.72 9.93
C GLU A 60 -11.51 -6.73 11.09
N TYR A 61 -12.26 -5.63 11.00
CA TYR A 61 -12.30 -4.60 12.04
C TYR A 61 -13.74 -4.31 12.46
N PHE A 62 -13.99 -4.25 13.78
CA PHE A 62 -15.28 -3.84 14.34
C PHE A 62 -15.12 -2.47 14.99
N ASN A 63 -15.95 -1.51 14.62
CA ASN A 63 -15.96 -0.23 15.32
C ASN A 63 -16.73 -0.34 16.66
N PRO A 64 -16.64 0.67 17.56
CA PRO A 64 -17.36 0.66 18.84
C PRO A 64 -18.89 0.57 18.74
N ARG A 65 -19.46 0.81 17.55
CA ARG A 65 -20.90 0.68 17.27
C ARG A 65 -21.26 -0.70 16.69
N GLY A 66 -20.33 -1.66 16.70
CA GLY A 66 -20.52 -3.01 16.17
C GLY A 66 -20.50 -3.13 14.64
N LYS A 67 -20.20 -2.06 13.89
CA LYS A 67 -20.09 -2.12 12.42
C LYS A 67 -18.82 -2.85 12.02
N LYS A 68 -18.99 -3.96 11.27
CA LYS A 68 -17.90 -4.72 10.66
C LYS A 68 -17.38 -4.05 9.39
N PHE A 69 -16.06 -3.95 9.29
CA PHE A 69 -15.30 -3.59 8.10
C PHE A 69 -14.48 -4.82 7.68
N THR A 70 -14.28 -5.00 6.38
CA THR A 70 -13.54 -6.15 5.83
C THR A 70 -12.50 -5.72 4.80
N GLY A 71 -11.51 -6.58 4.58
CA GLY A 71 -10.46 -6.40 3.58
C GLY A 71 -9.69 -5.10 3.78
N HIS A 72 -9.52 -4.34 2.68
CA HIS A 72 -8.83 -3.06 2.75
C HIS A 72 -9.54 -2.02 3.64
N GLY A 73 -10.87 -2.10 3.78
CA GLY A 73 -11.60 -1.18 4.66
C GLY A 73 -11.20 -1.34 6.13
N ALA A 74 -11.02 -2.59 6.57
CA ALA A 74 -10.52 -2.91 7.91
C ALA A 74 -9.05 -2.53 8.09
N ARG A 75 -8.20 -2.94 7.15
CA ARG A 75 -6.76 -2.62 7.17
C ARG A 75 -6.52 -1.12 7.26
N ASN A 76 -7.26 -0.33 6.49
CA ASN A 76 -7.17 1.13 6.53
C ASN A 76 -7.49 1.69 7.93
N LYS A 77 -8.43 1.07 8.67
CA LYS A 77 -8.72 1.47 10.05
C LYS A 77 -7.59 1.11 11.01
N ASN A 78 -7.05 -0.10 10.91
CA ASN A 78 -5.89 -0.50 11.70
C ASN A 78 -4.69 0.43 11.46
N ILE A 79 -4.37 0.75 10.19
CA ILE A 79 -3.29 1.69 9.86
C ILE A 79 -3.56 3.10 10.38
N ILE A 80 -4.79 3.61 10.32
CA ILE A 80 -5.14 4.93 10.87
C ILE A 80 -4.94 4.97 12.38
N ASN A 81 -5.32 3.90 13.08
CA ASN A 81 -5.23 3.84 14.53
C ASN A 81 -3.78 3.72 15.00
N GLU A 82 -2.98 2.86 14.35
CA GLU A 82 -1.61 2.57 14.77
C GLU A 82 -0.59 3.55 14.20
N PHE A 83 -0.75 4.00 12.95
CA PHE A 83 0.28 4.71 12.18
C PHE A 83 -0.21 6.05 11.64
N GLY A 84 -0.80 6.88 12.52
CA GLY A 84 -1.47 8.13 12.15
C GLY A 84 -0.64 9.09 11.28
N THR A 85 0.69 9.11 11.42
CA THR A 85 1.60 9.98 10.65
C THR A 85 1.71 9.57 9.18
N VAL A 86 1.73 8.26 8.88
CA VAL A 86 1.84 7.72 7.52
C VAL A 86 0.50 7.33 6.92
N ALA A 87 -0.55 7.22 7.74
CA ALA A 87 -1.87 6.79 7.29
C ALA A 87 -2.43 7.62 6.12
N PRO A 88 -2.38 8.97 6.10
CA PRO A 88 -2.91 9.75 4.97
C PRO A 88 -2.26 9.36 3.63
N TYR A 89 -0.95 9.16 3.63
CA TYR A 89 -0.17 8.78 2.46
C TYR A 89 -0.51 7.38 1.96
N TYR A 90 -0.63 6.42 2.87
CA TYR A 90 -1.07 5.06 2.54
C TYR A 90 -2.50 5.05 1.98
N ILE A 91 -3.41 5.82 2.55
CA ILE A 91 -4.79 5.93 2.07
C ILE A 91 -4.85 6.54 0.68
N ASP A 92 -4.01 7.51 0.37
CA ASP A 92 -3.91 8.09 -0.97
C ASP A 92 -3.35 7.09 -2.00
N LEU A 93 -2.34 6.29 -1.65
CA LEU A 93 -1.88 5.17 -2.48
C LEU A 93 -3.01 4.16 -2.74
N TYR A 94 -3.77 3.79 -1.70
CA TYR A 94 -4.89 2.85 -1.84
C TYR A 94 -5.98 3.38 -2.77
N ARG A 95 -6.38 4.64 -2.59
CA ARG A 95 -7.40 5.30 -3.43
C ARG A 95 -6.97 5.29 -4.89
N GLU A 96 -5.73 5.65 -5.14
CA GLU A 96 -5.21 5.68 -6.50
C GLU A 96 -5.10 4.28 -7.11
N CYS A 97 -4.54 3.31 -6.38
CA CYS A 97 -4.51 1.91 -6.81
C CYS A 97 -5.90 1.43 -7.23
N ARG A 98 -6.94 1.74 -6.45
CA ARG A 98 -8.31 1.39 -6.82
C ARG A 98 -8.81 2.13 -8.04
N ARG A 99 -8.48 3.42 -8.19
CA ARG A 99 -8.87 4.22 -9.34
C ARG A 99 -8.27 3.64 -10.62
N VAL A 100 -6.96 3.39 -10.64
CA VAL A 100 -6.26 2.89 -11.83
C VAL A 100 -6.60 1.44 -12.14
N ARG A 101 -6.88 0.60 -11.13
CA ARG A 101 -7.25 -0.81 -11.35
C ARG A 101 -8.69 -1.01 -11.82
N TYR A 102 -9.64 -0.22 -11.32
CA TYR A 102 -11.07 -0.53 -11.48
C TYR A 102 -11.89 0.57 -12.16
N LYS A 103 -11.39 1.80 -12.21
CA LYS A 103 -12.13 2.95 -12.75
C LYS A 103 -11.49 3.55 -13.98
N GLN A 104 -10.34 3.04 -14.40
CA GLN A 104 -9.64 3.48 -15.58
C GLN A 104 -9.72 2.41 -16.66
N PHE A 105 -10.58 2.65 -17.64
CA PHE A 105 -10.79 1.75 -18.78
C PHE A 105 -9.94 2.14 -20.01
N SER A 106 -9.32 3.32 -19.98
CA SER A 106 -8.41 3.79 -21.03
C SER A 106 -6.97 3.51 -20.63
N LEU A 107 -6.29 2.67 -21.42
CA LEU A 107 -4.84 2.49 -21.35
C LEU A 107 -4.15 3.85 -21.61
N ASN A 108 -3.08 4.15 -20.89
CA ASN A 108 -2.20 5.34 -21.07
C ASN A 108 -2.69 6.72 -20.56
N LYS A 109 -3.69 6.79 -19.65
CA LYS A 109 -4.04 8.08 -19.00
C LYS A 109 -3.12 8.50 -17.86
N ILE A 110 -2.28 7.59 -17.34
CA ILE A 110 -1.35 7.91 -16.25
C ILE A 110 -0.06 8.46 -16.85
N THR A 111 0.23 9.70 -16.55
CA THR A 111 1.49 10.34 -16.95
C THR A 111 2.64 9.91 -16.05
N SER A 112 3.88 10.13 -16.48
CA SER A 112 5.05 9.94 -15.62
C SER A 112 5.04 10.87 -14.40
N ALA A 113 4.42 12.05 -14.51
CA ALA A 113 4.24 12.97 -13.39
C ALA A 113 3.29 12.40 -12.33
N ASP A 114 2.17 11.81 -12.77
CA ASP A 114 1.24 11.10 -11.88
C ASP A 114 1.97 9.95 -11.17
N LEU A 115 2.71 9.12 -11.92
CA LEU A 115 3.51 8.04 -11.35
C LEU A 115 4.49 8.54 -10.28
N ASN A 116 5.26 9.60 -10.58
CA ASN A 116 6.28 10.14 -9.69
C ASN A 116 5.69 10.60 -8.36
N LYS A 117 4.47 11.16 -8.35
CA LYS A 117 3.76 11.51 -7.12
C LYS A 117 3.63 10.30 -6.18
N TYR A 118 3.14 9.17 -6.69
CA TYR A 118 2.88 7.98 -5.88
C TYR A 118 4.15 7.20 -5.54
N ILE A 119 5.12 7.13 -6.44
CA ILE A 119 6.44 6.56 -6.14
C ILE A 119 7.14 7.36 -5.02
N ASN A 120 7.06 8.69 -5.03
CA ASN A 120 7.65 9.52 -3.99
C ASN A 120 7.01 9.30 -2.61
N ILE A 121 5.71 8.99 -2.55
CA ILE A 121 5.07 8.58 -1.29
C ILE A 121 5.76 7.34 -0.72
N TRP A 122 6.03 6.33 -1.55
CA TRP A 122 6.75 5.14 -1.10
C TRP A 122 8.18 5.51 -0.65
N PHE A 123 9.02 6.03 -1.54
CA PHE A 123 10.45 6.19 -1.25
C PHE A 123 10.77 7.23 -0.19
N ASN A 124 9.99 8.31 -0.10
CA ASN A 124 10.33 9.43 0.78
C ASN A 124 9.57 9.39 2.10
N VAL A 125 8.44 8.66 2.18
CA VAL A 125 7.59 8.63 3.38
C VAL A 125 7.51 7.23 3.96
N ILE A 126 6.87 6.30 3.26
CA ILE A 126 6.50 5.00 3.86
C ILE A 126 7.72 4.07 3.99
N LYS A 127 8.64 4.08 3.03
CA LYS A 127 9.84 3.22 3.04
C LYS A 127 10.69 3.44 4.29
N ASN A 128 10.82 4.68 4.75
CA ASN A 128 11.67 5.01 5.89
C ASN A 128 10.91 5.04 7.22
N PHE A 129 9.60 4.75 7.18
CA PHE A 129 8.78 4.68 8.39
C PHE A 129 9.12 3.45 9.24
N THR A 130 9.33 3.74 10.51
CA THR A 130 9.40 2.81 11.63
C THR A 130 8.49 3.38 12.73
N PRO A 131 7.53 2.60 13.24
CA PRO A 131 6.60 3.06 14.29
C PRO A 131 7.27 3.39 15.62
#